data_AF-A0A931V954-F1
#
_entry.id   AF-A0A931V954-F1
#
_cell.length_a   1.000
_cell.length_b   1.000
_cell.length_c   1.000
_cell.angle_alpha   90.00
_cell.angle_beta   90.00
_cell.angle_gamma   90.00
#
_symmetry.space_group_name_H-M   'P 1'
#
loop_
_entity.id
_entity.type
_entity.pdbx_description
1 polymer ?
#
loop_
_entity_poly.entity_id
_entity_poly.type
_entity_poly.pdbx_seq_one_letter_code
_entity_poly.pdbx_strand_id
1 'polypeptide(L)'
;MRTLTRGMMGLAMLVVAGAMLGCANTGITHVNADEFIRLAGTGEQMNSVCGTFYIGTSANRAYVERTGLYRMFRLHKAMVCWTELDALPTDVTDALRLGKPPWTPWQEKMKKANQASQAIGAAAPQPER
;
A
#
# COMPACT_ATOMS: atom_id res chain seq x y z
N MET A 1 -4.90 -47.49 14.07
CA MET A 1 -5.27 -46.11 13.68
C MET A 1 -4.84 -45.08 14.74
N ARG A 2 -3.53 -44.89 14.99
CA ARG A 2 -3.04 -43.91 16.01
C ARG A 2 -1.89 -43.01 15.54
N THR A 3 -1.50 -43.11 14.27
CA THR A 3 -0.36 -42.37 13.69
C THR A 3 -0.77 -41.16 12.83
N LEU A 4 -2.01 -41.12 12.33
CA LEU A 4 -2.52 -40.00 11.52
C LEU A 4 -2.78 -38.70 12.32
N THR A 5 -3.10 -38.82 13.62
CA THR A 5 -3.41 -37.66 14.47
C THR A 5 -2.18 -36.84 14.87
N ARG A 6 -0.98 -37.46 14.91
CA ARG A 6 0.27 -36.73 15.25
C ARG A 6 0.80 -35.88 14.09
N GLY A 7 0.69 -36.37 12.85
CA GLY A 7 1.13 -35.64 11.66
C GLY A 7 0.28 -34.38 11.38
N MET A 8 -1.04 -34.50 11.49
CA MET A 8 -1.96 -33.37 11.33
C MET A 8 -1.78 -32.30 12.41
N MET A 9 -1.51 -32.71 13.66
CA MET A 9 -1.32 -31.78 14.78
C MET A 9 0.00 -31.01 14.68
N GLY A 10 1.08 -31.64 14.19
CA GLY A 10 2.35 -30.97 13.91
C GLY A 10 2.26 -29.97 12.76
N LEU A 11 1.55 -30.33 11.67
CA LEU A 11 1.33 -29.43 10.54
C LEU A 11 0.45 -28.23 10.92
N ALA A 12 -0.60 -28.47 11.72
CA ALA A 12 -1.46 -27.40 12.23
C ALA A 12 -0.70 -26.42 13.15
N MET A 13 0.17 -26.91 14.03
CA MET A 13 1.03 -26.04 14.84
C MET A 13 2.01 -25.22 14.00
N LEU A 14 2.56 -25.80 12.93
CA LEU A 14 3.46 -25.09 12.00
C LEU A 14 2.73 -23.96 11.24
N VAL A 15 1.49 -24.21 10.81
CA VAL A 15 0.64 -23.19 10.17
C VAL A 15 0.29 -22.07 11.14
N VAL A 16 -0.05 -22.39 12.40
CA VAL A 16 -0.35 -21.39 13.43
C VAL A 16 0.89 -20.57 13.80
N ALA A 17 2.06 -21.21 13.95
CA ALA A 17 3.32 -20.52 14.21
C ALA A 17 3.73 -19.60 13.05
N GLY A 18 3.54 -20.04 11.80
CA GLY A 18 3.76 -19.21 10.61
C GLY A 18 2.81 -18.01 10.55
N ALA A 19 1.54 -18.20 10.91
CA ALA A 19 0.54 -17.11 10.95
C ALA A 19 0.87 -16.07 12.04
N MET A 20 1.36 -16.49 13.21
CA MET A 20 1.76 -15.58 14.28
C MET A 20 3.00 -14.74 13.94
N LEU A 21 3.96 -15.29 13.18
CA LEU A 21 5.13 -14.54 12.70
C LEU A 21 4.75 -13.44 11.70
N GLY A 22 3.70 -13.64 10.90
CA GLY A 22 3.18 -12.63 9.97
C GLY A 22 2.50 -11.44 10.66
N CYS A 23 1.82 -11.66 11.79
CA CYS A 23 1.14 -10.59 12.53
C CYS A 23 2.06 -9.80 13.47
N ALA A 24 3.16 -10.40 13.96
CA ALA A 24 4.04 -9.78 14.94
C ALA A 24 4.85 -8.57 14.42
N ASN A 25 4.98 -8.43 13.09
CA ASN A 25 5.81 -7.39 12.48
C ASN A 25 5.01 -6.28 11.75
N THR A 26 3.68 -6.27 11.89
CA THR A 26 2.84 -5.22 11.31
C THR A 26 2.42 -4.23 12.38
N GLY A 27 2.93 -3.00 12.31
CA GLY A 27 2.47 -1.92 13.19
C GLY A 27 1.15 -1.34 12.70
N ILE A 28 0.23 -1.00 13.59
CA ILE A 28 -0.98 -0.25 13.25
C ILE A 28 -0.90 1.11 13.93
N THR A 29 -1.01 2.19 13.16
CA THR A 29 -1.05 3.56 13.70
C THR A 29 -2.28 4.30 13.22
N HIS A 30 -2.81 5.16 14.09
CA HIS A 30 -3.75 6.19 13.68
C HIS A 30 -2.97 7.35 13.05
N VAL A 31 -3.56 7.98 12.04
CA VAL A 31 -3.09 9.22 11.40
C VAL A 31 -4.29 10.15 11.18
N ASN A 32 -4.04 11.45 11.15
CA ASN A 32 -5.08 12.41 10.79
C ASN A 32 -5.46 12.31 9.29
N ALA A 33 -6.59 12.93 8.93
CA ALA A 33 -7.14 12.88 7.58
C ALA A 33 -6.17 13.41 6.51
N ASP A 34 -5.49 14.53 6.76
CA ASP A 34 -4.55 15.14 5.80
C ASP A 34 -3.34 14.22 5.54
N GLU A 35 -2.78 13.64 6.59
CA GLU A 35 -1.69 12.69 6.48
C GLU A 35 -2.14 11.41 5.77
N PHE A 36 -3.35 10.93 6.05
CA PHE A 36 -3.94 9.81 5.34
C PHE A 36 -4.07 10.09 3.84
N ILE A 37 -4.64 11.22 3.46
CA ILE A 37 -4.80 11.63 2.05
C ILE A 37 -3.43 11.76 1.38
N ARG A 38 -2.43 12.30 2.07
CA ARG A 38 -1.06 12.39 1.55
C ARG A 38 -0.48 11.01 1.28
N LEU A 39 -0.65 10.07 2.22
CA LEU A 39 -0.16 8.68 2.10
C LEU A 39 -0.92 7.89 1.03
N ALA A 40 -2.25 7.99 0.98
CA ALA A 40 -3.06 7.29 -0.02
C ALA A 40 -2.91 7.93 -1.41
N GLY A 41 -2.77 9.27 -1.46
CA GLY A 41 -2.63 10.08 -2.67
C GLY A 41 -1.27 9.96 -3.37
N THR A 42 -0.22 9.51 -2.67
CA THR A 42 1.00 9.04 -3.34
C THR A 42 0.71 7.89 -4.33
N GLY A 43 -0.45 7.23 -4.21
CA GLY A 43 -0.85 6.09 -5.02
C GLY A 43 -0.05 4.86 -4.63
N GLU A 44 -0.27 3.76 -5.34
CA GLU A 44 0.52 2.51 -5.21
C GLU A 44 1.98 2.72 -5.65
N GLN A 45 2.71 3.56 -4.93
CA GLN A 45 4.09 3.87 -5.23
C GLN A 45 4.94 2.77 -4.65
N MET A 46 5.37 1.86 -5.54
CA MET A 46 6.33 0.81 -5.20
C MET A 46 7.69 1.15 -5.82
N ASN A 47 8.72 1.24 -4.99
CA ASN A 47 10.11 1.24 -5.43
C ASN A 47 10.88 0.12 -4.71
N SER A 48 12.16 -0.06 -5.02
CA SER A 48 12.99 -1.13 -4.45
C SER A 48 13.18 -1.07 -2.93
N VAL A 49 12.77 0.02 -2.28
CA VAL A 49 13.03 0.32 -0.86
C VAL A 49 11.74 0.55 -0.06
N CYS A 50 10.68 1.06 -0.67
CA CYS A 50 9.41 1.35 -0.01
C CYS A 50 8.21 1.18 -0.93
N GLY A 51 7.08 0.81 -0.33
CA GLY A 51 5.76 0.73 -0.94
C GLY A 51 4.74 1.53 -0.12
N THR A 52 3.73 2.08 -0.77
CA THR A 52 2.53 2.58 -0.09
C THR A 52 1.31 2.14 -0.88
N PHE A 53 0.32 1.54 -0.23
CA PHE A 53 -0.84 0.92 -0.86
C PHE A 53 -2.11 1.26 -0.10
N TYR A 54 -3.12 1.76 -0.81
CA TYR A 54 -4.45 1.85 -0.21
C TYR A 54 -5.04 0.44 -0.07
N ILE A 55 -5.42 0.05 1.14
CA ILE A 55 -5.87 -1.32 1.43
C ILE A 55 -7.39 -1.44 1.32
N GLY A 56 -8.12 -0.39 1.72
CA GLY A 56 -9.57 -0.42 1.73
C GLY A 56 -10.18 0.42 2.85
N THR A 57 -11.50 0.27 3.01
CA THR A 57 -12.28 0.85 4.11
C THR A 57 -12.99 -0.23 4.90
N SER A 58 -13.32 0.10 6.14
CA SER A 58 -14.35 -0.57 6.94
C SER A 58 -15.53 0.39 7.14
N ALA A 59 -16.47 0.06 8.02
CA ALA A 59 -17.65 0.89 8.26
C ALA A 59 -17.31 2.33 8.68
N ASN A 60 -16.22 2.53 9.42
CA ASN A 60 -15.85 3.82 10.02
C ASN A 60 -14.38 4.21 9.81
N ARG A 61 -13.58 3.42 9.10
CA ARG A 61 -12.14 3.68 8.93
C ARG A 61 -11.69 3.47 7.50
N ALA A 62 -10.67 4.22 7.10
CA ALA A 62 -9.90 3.97 5.89
C ALA A 62 -8.49 3.52 6.25
N TYR A 63 -7.89 2.66 5.42
CA TYR A 63 -6.61 2.01 5.69
C TYR A 63 -5.64 2.18 4.52
N VAL A 64 -4.37 2.45 4.86
CA VAL A 64 -3.25 2.48 3.92
C VAL A 64 -2.09 1.70 4.52
N GLU A 65 -1.47 0.83 3.73
CA GLU A 65 -0.26 0.11 4.09
C GLU A 65 0.95 0.91 3.63
N ARG A 66 1.95 1.03 4.50
CA ARG A 66 3.27 1.52 4.16
C ARG A 66 4.27 0.41 4.44
N THR A 67 4.98 -0.01 3.41
CA THR A 67 6.09 -0.95 3.51
C THR A 67 7.40 -0.21 3.28
N GLY A 68 8.43 -0.56 4.03
CA GLY A 68 9.73 0.09 3.88
C GLY A 68 10.88 -0.72 4.44
N LEU A 69 12.04 -0.59 3.81
CA LEU A 69 13.32 -0.96 4.40
C LEU A 69 13.70 0.12 5.42
N TYR A 70 13.49 -0.14 6.71
CA TYR A 70 14.22 0.59 7.74
C TYR A 70 15.68 0.12 7.68
N ARG A 71 16.48 0.87 6.92
CA ARG A 71 17.86 0.58 6.48
C ARG A 71 18.84 0.20 7.61
N MET A 72 18.48 0.39 8.87
CA MET A 72 19.32 0.12 10.03
C MET A 72 19.10 -1.25 10.69
N PHE A 73 17.94 -1.91 10.48
CA PHE A 73 17.58 -3.12 11.26
C PHE A 73 17.18 -4.36 10.44
N ARG A 74 17.34 -4.36 9.10
CA ARG A 74 17.01 -5.52 8.22
C ARG A 74 15.60 -6.12 8.41
N LEU A 75 14.68 -5.39 9.05
CA LEU A 75 13.30 -5.83 9.27
C LEU A 75 12.40 -5.07 8.29
N HIS A 76 11.81 -5.82 7.36
CA HIS A 76 10.68 -5.35 6.56
C HIS A 76 9.49 -5.16 7.49
N LYS A 77 9.27 -3.93 7.97
CA LYS A 77 8.12 -3.63 8.82
C LYS A 77 7.01 -3.07 7.94
N ALA A 78 5.93 -3.83 7.78
CA ALA A 78 4.69 -3.29 7.25
C ALA A 78 4.05 -2.42 8.33
N MET A 79 3.50 -1.28 7.94
CA MET A 79 2.81 -0.36 8.84
C MET A 79 1.47 0.00 8.23
N VAL A 80 0.39 -0.38 8.90
CA VAL A 80 -0.96 0.01 8.51
C VAL A 80 -1.28 1.32 9.20
N CYS A 81 -1.42 2.39 8.42
CA CYS A 81 -1.97 3.64 8.89
C CYS A 81 -3.48 3.64 8.66
N TRP A 82 -4.24 4.15 9.63
CA TRP A 82 -5.70 4.29 9.51
C TRP A 82 -6.17 5.66 9.97
N THR A 83 -7.30 6.09 9.41
CA THR A 83 -8.01 7.32 9.82
C THR A 83 -9.51 7.07 9.86
N GLU A 84 -10.26 7.92 10.55
CA GLU A 84 -11.72 7.88 10.56
C GLU A 84 -12.26 8.26 9.17
N LEU A 85 -13.22 7.48 8.68
CA LEU A 85 -13.84 7.74 7.39
C LEU A 85 -14.65 9.05 7.39
N ASP A 86 -15.24 9.42 8.53
CA ASP A 86 -16.00 10.67 8.66
C ASP A 86 -15.10 11.90 8.90
N ALA A 87 -13.80 11.69 9.15
CA ALA A 87 -12.82 12.78 9.21
C ALA A 87 -12.29 13.16 7.83
N LEU A 88 -12.53 12.33 6.81
CA LEU A 88 -12.14 12.61 5.43
C LEU A 88 -13.13 13.57 4.76
N PRO A 89 -12.67 14.35 3.77
CA PRO A 89 -13.55 15.14 2.91
C PRO A 89 -14.66 14.30 2.29
N THR A 90 -15.87 14.86 2.17
CA THR A 90 -17.06 14.13 1.73
C THR A 90 -16.89 13.47 0.36
N ASP A 91 -16.24 14.16 -0.58
CA ASP A 91 -15.93 13.65 -1.92
C ASP A 91 -15.02 12.41 -1.87
N VAL A 92 -14.02 12.41 -0.99
CA VAL A 92 -13.15 11.27 -0.75
C VAL A 92 -13.96 10.14 -0.13
N THR A 93 -14.71 10.41 0.93
CA THR A 93 -15.50 9.40 1.65
C THR A 93 -16.51 8.69 0.77
N ASP A 94 -17.24 9.43 -0.06
CA ASP A 94 -18.22 8.86 -0.98
C ASP A 94 -17.54 7.99 -2.04
N ALA A 95 -16.42 8.45 -2.59
CA ALA A 95 -15.63 7.67 -3.53
C ALA A 95 -15.11 6.36 -2.90
N LEU A 96 -14.61 6.42 -1.67
CA LEU A 96 -14.14 5.27 -0.91
C LEU A 96 -15.28 4.28 -0.59
N ARG A 97 -16.47 4.76 -0.22
CA ARG A 97 -17.66 3.91 0.03
C ARG A 97 -18.14 3.19 -1.24
N LEU A 98 -17.94 3.80 -2.40
CA LEU A 98 -18.23 3.19 -3.70
C LEU A 98 -17.14 2.21 -4.19
N GLY A 99 -16.09 1.98 -3.39
CA GLY A 99 -14.95 1.15 -3.79
C GLY A 99 -14.12 1.78 -4.91
N LYS A 100 -14.25 3.08 -5.14
CA LYS A 100 -13.56 3.83 -6.19
C LYS A 100 -12.60 4.84 -5.55
N PRO A 101 -11.43 4.40 -5.07
CA PRO A 101 -10.48 5.31 -4.46
C PRO A 101 -10.15 6.48 -5.41
N PRO A 102 -10.15 7.74 -4.92
CA PRO A 102 -9.90 8.91 -5.75
C PRO A 102 -8.41 9.08 -6.11
N TRP A 103 -7.55 8.16 -5.69
CA TRP A 103 -6.12 8.19 -5.93
C TRP A 103 -5.82 7.66 -7.33
N THR A 104 -5.01 8.40 -8.10
CA THR A 104 -4.51 7.88 -9.39
C THR A 104 -3.47 6.77 -9.13
N PRO A 105 -3.64 5.58 -9.73
CA PRO A 105 -2.62 4.53 -9.66
C PRO A 105 -1.26 5.04 -10.15
N TRP A 106 -0.19 4.60 -9.49
CA TRP A 106 1.17 5.03 -9.82
C TRP A 106 1.56 4.71 -11.27
N GLN A 107 1.09 3.58 -11.80
CA GLN A 107 1.32 3.15 -13.18
C GLN A 107 0.80 4.18 -14.20
N GLU A 108 -0.39 4.74 -13.95
CA GLU A 108 -0.96 5.77 -14.83
C GLU A 108 -0.18 7.08 -14.75
N LYS A 109 0.27 7.47 -13.55
CA LYS A 109 1.15 8.64 -13.37
C LYS A 109 2.45 8.47 -14.16
N MET A 110 3.08 7.30 -14.09
CA MET A 110 4.33 7.00 -14.82
C MET A 110 4.13 6.94 -16.33
N LYS A 111 3.02 6.36 -16.81
CA LYS A 111 2.69 6.35 -18.24
C LYS A 111 2.56 7.77 -18.80
N LYS A 112 1.85 8.66 -18.10
CA LYS A 112 1.72 10.08 -18.49
C LYS A 112 3.07 10.78 -18.49
N ALA A 113 3.89 10.57 -17.46
CA ALA A 113 5.23 11.17 -17.37
C ALA A 113 6.14 10.72 -18.54
N ASN A 114 6.12 9.43 -18.88
CA ASN A 114 6.92 8.89 -19.99
C ASN A 114 6.46 9.44 -21.35
N GLN A 115 5.16 9.56 -21.57
CA GLN A 115 4.60 10.14 -22.80
C GLN A 115 4.95 11.63 -22.95
N ALA A 116 4.89 12.39 -21.86
CA ALA A 116 5.30 13.79 -21.86
C ALA A 116 6.80 13.96 -22.20
N SER A 117 7.67 13.13 -21.64
CA SER A 117 9.10 13.14 -21.94
C SER A 117 9.41 12.80 -23.42
N GLN A 118 8.66 11.86 -24.01
CA GLN A 118 8.82 11.51 -25.43
C GLN A 118 8.36 12.65 -26.37
N ALA A 119 7.29 13.36 -26.02
CA ALA A 119 6.81 14.51 -26.81
C ALA A 119 7.83 15.67 -26.81
N ILE A 120 8.52 15.89 -25.69
CA ILE A 120 9.59 16.92 -25.60
C ILE A 120 10.82 16.51 -26.41
N GLY A 121 11.22 15.22 -26.38
CA GLY A 121 12.34 14.71 -27.16
C GLY A 121 12.09 14.73 -28.68
N ALA A 122 10.83 14.57 -29.12
CA ALA A 122 10.45 14.65 -30.53
C ALA A 122 10.39 16.09 -31.08
N ALA A 123 10.27 17.10 -30.21
CA ALA A 123 10.20 18.51 -30.59
C ALA A 123 11.57 19.21 -30.60
N ALA A 124 12.67 18.49 -30.34
CA ALA A 124 14.01 19.05 -30.43
C ALA A 124 14.36 19.33 -31.90
N PRO A 125 14.65 20.59 -32.30
CA PRO A 125 15.06 20.89 -33.66
C PRO A 125 16.34 20.12 -33.99
N GLN A 126 16.30 19.35 -35.09
CA GLN A 126 17.49 18.72 -35.66
C GLN A 126 18.49 19.85 -36.01
N PRO A 127 19.76 19.77 -35.57
CA PRO A 127 20.76 20.71 -36.03
C PRO A 127 20.91 20.53 -37.55
N GLU A 128 20.59 21.59 -38.30
CA GLU A 128 20.84 21.64 -39.74
C GLU A 128 22.33 21.40 -39.98
N ARG A 129 22.64 20.37 -40.79
CA ARG A 129 24.01 20.07 -41.23
C ARG A 129 24.37 20.89 -42.45
#